data_AF-W9DQ05-F1
#
_entry.id   AF-W9DQ05-F1
#
_cell.length_a   1.000
_cell.length_b   1.000
_cell.length_c   1.000
_cell.angle_alpha   90.00
_cell.angle_beta   90.00
_cell.angle_gamma   90.00
#
_symmetry.space_group_name_H-M   'P 1'
#
loop_
_entity.id
_entity.type
_entity.pdbx_description
1 polymer ?
#
loop_
_entity_poly.entity_id
_entity_poly.type
_entity_poly.pdbx_seq_one_letter_code
_entity_poly.pdbx_strand_id
1 'polypeptide(L)'
;MAKWTVEHLLETDPQDFEVLLSQLFSKMGYHTELTQYSRDKGIDLVIRIENFGLVHTWNVQAKRYSNPVGVKDIREYSSIRYRDHVDGVIIVTSSSFTKEAIEEAEQHNLKLIDGYLLTEMLNHYLTDECANSGLHHENNSSPKNEENNAGAILKKGEQVLANETVILGNEKLILSITNKNIFLKRVSTGLFSKRSDIEERIELKNLLGMHCEPGRIILVTGNKKLKLYPLSSKKIQVIEETLESMRPEYVRGEHLIISSRNGTELTLLTNKRLIVLDISENTELDIPNKKIVGVELKGGFLKKEQLIISEDSGNMKKHSLMVENPAKWKEFIEQCVRTV
;
A
#
# COMPACT_ATOMS: atom_id res chain seq x y z
N MET A 1 19.47 5.62 -1.16
CA MET A 1 19.54 4.15 -1.20
C MET A 1 18.83 3.68 -2.46
N ALA A 2 19.37 2.67 -3.14
CA ALA A 2 18.69 2.06 -4.28
C ALA A 2 17.38 1.41 -3.80
N LYS A 3 16.31 1.52 -4.59
CA LYS A 3 15.01 0.91 -4.30
C LYS A 3 14.78 -0.28 -5.24
N TRP A 4 14.18 -1.33 -4.72
CA TRP A 4 13.60 -2.42 -5.50
C TRP A 4 12.53 -1.87 -6.43
N THR A 5 12.57 -2.29 -7.69
CA THR A 5 11.55 -2.02 -8.71
C THR A 5 11.11 -3.35 -9.31
N VAL A 6 10.00 -3.33 -10.06
CA VAL A 6 9.47 -4.55 -10.70
C VAL A 6 10.47 -5.12 -11.71
N GLU A 7 11.23 -4.26 -12.38
CA GLU A 7 12.28 -4.64 -13.32
C GLU A 7 13.36 -5.47 -12.64
N HIS A 8 13.84 -5.05 -11.45
CA HIS A 8 14.82 -5.83 -10.69
C HIS A 8 14.30 -7.23 -10.33
N LEU A 9 13.01 -7.37 -10.02
CA LEU A 9 12.40 -8.67 -9.73
C LEU A 9 12.38 -9.59 -10.96
N LEU A 10 12.18 -9.02 -12.15
CA LEU A 10 12.20 -9.78 -13.41
C LEU A 10 13.62 -10.19 -13.82
N GLU A 11 14.62 -9.40 -13.47
CA GLU A 11 16.04 -9.71 -13.73
C GLU A 11 16.62 -10.75 -12.77
N THR A 12 15.94 -11.00 -11.64
CA THR A 12 16.34 -12.02 -10.66
C THR A 12 16.09 -13.42 -11.22
N ASP A 13 17.03 -14.35 -11.02
CA ASP A 13 16.84 -15.76 -11.39
C ASP A 13 15.64 -16.36 -10.62
N PRO A 14 14.85 -17.29 -11.20
CA PRO A 14 13.73 -17.91 -10.48
C PRO A 14 14.08 -18.47 -9.11
N GLN A 15 15.25 -19.11 -8.95
CA GLN A 15 15.65 -19.66 -7.65
C GLN A 15 16.03 -18.55 -6.66
N ASP A 16 16.72 -17.52 -7.14
CA ASP A 16 17.07 -16.35 -6.32
C ASP A 16 15.82 -15.56 -5.92
N PHE A 17 14.77 -15.56 -6.74
CA PHE A 17 13.48 -14.94 -6.42
C PHE A 17 12.80 -15.65 -5.23
N GLU A 18 12.84 -16.98 -5.17
CA GLU A 18 12.35 -17.73 -4.01
C GLU A 18 13.14 -17.42 -2.74
N VAL A 19 14.48 -17.32 -2.86
CA VAL A 19 15.37 -16.93 -1.76
C VAL A 19 15.04 -15.52 -1.26
N LEU A 20 14.84 -14.56 -2.17
CA LEU A 20 14.46 -13.19 -1.84
C LEU A 20 13.15 -13.14 -1.04
N LEU A 21 12.15 -13.92 -1.45
CA LEU A 21 10.90 -14.04 -0.70
C LEU A 21 11.12 -14.65 0.69
N SER A 22 11.95 -15.69 0.80
CA SER A 22 12.32 -16.25 2.11
C SER A 22 12.94 -15.19 3.02
N GLN A 23 13.87 -14.38 2.52
CA GLN A 23 14.50 -13.30 3.29
C GLN A 23 13.48 -12.25 3.72
N LEU A 24 12.61 -11.83 2.81
CA LEU A 24 11.54 -10.88 3.09
C LEU A 24 10.64 -11.38 4.22
N PHE A 25 10.08 -12.59 4.10
CA PHE A 25 9.21 -13.14 5.14
C PHE A 25 9.96 -13.38 6.45
N SER A 26 11.24 -13.75 6.41
CA SER A 26 12.06 -13.87 7.61
C SER A 26 12.21 -12.53 8.34
N LYS A 27 12.47 -11.44 7.61
CA LYS A 27 12.58 -10.08 8.16
C LYS A 27 11.25 -9.54 8.67
N MET A 28 10.14 -10.01 8.12
CA MET A 28 8.79 -9.77 8.64
C MET A 28 8.48 -10.55 9.93
N GLY A 29 9.39 -11.42 10.40
CA GLY A 29 9.26 -12.19 11.65
C GLY A 29 8.68 -13.60 11.48
N TYR A 30 8.62 -14.14 10.27
CA TYR A 30 8.21 -15.51 10.02
C TYR A 30 9.42 -16.46 10.06
N HIS A 31 9.21 -17.69 10.50
CA HIS A 31 10.13 -18.78 10.21
C HIS A 31 9.88 -19.27 8.78
N THR A 32 10.93 -19.37 7.97
CA THR A 32 10.83 -19.66 6.53
C THR A 32 11.59 -20.94 6.20
N GLU A 33 11.02 -21.75 5.31
CA GLU A 33 11.58 -23.03 4.85
C GLU A 33 11.38 -23.14 3.34
N LEU A 34 12.46 -23.02 2.57
CA LEU A 34 12.45 -23.27 1.12
C LEU A 34 12.21 -24.75 0.85
N THR A 35 11.32 -25.04 -0.08
CA THR A 35 10.98 -26.42 -0.46
C THR A 35 11.86 -26.90 -1.61
N GLN A 36 12.00 -28.22 -1.76
CA GLN A 36 12.77 -28.78 -2.86
C GLN A 36 11.87 -29.07 -4.08
N TYR A 37 12.31 -28.60 -5.24
CA TYR A 37 11.65 -28.68 -6.56
C TYR A 37 11.10 -30.08 -6.94
N SER A 38 11.60 -31.17 -6.34
CA SER A 38 11.31 -32.53 -6.82
C SER A 38 10.02 -33.17 -6.31
N ARG A 39 9.33 -32.64 -5.28
CA ARG A 39 8.21 -33.38 -4.65
C ARG A 39 6.96 -32.60 -4.21
N ASP A 40 6.99 -31.27 -4.13
CA ASP A 40 5.94 -30.53 -3.38
C ASP A 40 4.77 -29.95 -4.18
N LYS A 41 4.58 -30.41 -5.43
CA LYS A 41 3.42 -30.05 -6.29
C LYS A 41 3.26 -28.53 -6.45
N GLY A 42 4.39 -27.85 -6.67
CA GLY A 42 4.43 -26.45 -7.02
C GLY A 42 4.81 -25.50 -5.89
N ILE A 43 4.57 -25.81 -4.60
CA ILE A 43 4.94 -24.89 -3.50
C ILE A 43 6.45 -24.62 -3.51
N ASP A 44 6.84 -23.37 -3.32
CA ASP A 44 8.24 -22.96 -3.35
C ASP A 44 8.77 -22.67 -1.93
N LEU A 45 7.93 -22.09 -1.07
CA LEU A 45 8.30 -21.67 0.29
C LEU A 45 7.20 -22.00 1.30
N VAL A 46 7.57 -22.42 2.50
CA VAL A 46 6.66 -22.54 3.65
C VAL A 46 7.05 -21.49 4.69
N ILE A 47 6.07 -20.73 5.20
CA ILE A 47 6.29 -19.74 6.25
C ILE A 47 5.43 -20.06 7.48
N ARG A 48 5.98 -19.85 8.67
CA ARG A 48 5.31 -20.14 9.94
C ARG A 48 5.45 -18.97 10.90
N ILE A 49 4.39 -18.68 11.63
CA ILE A 49 4.43 -17.76 12.77
C ILE A 49 3.81 -18.44 13.97
N GLU A 50 4.50 -18.37 15.11
CA GLU A 50 4.01 -18.90 16.38
C GLU A 50 3.69 -17.75 17.32
N ASN A 51 2.44 -17.69 17.76
CA ASN A 51 1.98 -16.70 18.74
C ASN A 51 1.12 -17.40 19.80
N PHE A 52 1.48 -17.24 21.08
CA PHE A 52 0.76 -17.84 22.20
C PHE A 52 0.63 -19.38 22.12
N GLY A 53 1.61 -20.06 21.53
CA GLY A 53 1.59 -21.51 21.33
C GLY A 53 0.66 -21.97 20.19
N LEU A 54 0.09 -21.04 19.42
CA LEU A 54 -0.62 -21.34 18.18
C LEU A 54 0.34 -21.13 17.01
N VAL A 55 0.49 -22.17 16.18
CA VAL A 55 1.31 -22.12 14.97
C VAL A 55 0.39 -21.92 13.78
N HIS A 56 0.64 -20.87 12.99
CA HIS A 56 0.02 -20.67 11.69
C HIS A 56 1.03 -20.93 10.58
N THR A 57 0.72 -21.85 9.69
CA THR A 57 1.57 -22.27 8.56
C THR A 57 0.93 -21.84 7.25
N TRP A 58 1.70 -21.14 6.42
CA TRP A 58 1.27 -20.69 5.11
C TRP A 58 2.22 -21.22 4.04
N ASN A 59 1.65 -21.72 2.96
CA ASN A 59 2.43 -22.07 1.78
C ASN A 59 2.52 -20.85 0.85
N VAL A 60 3.68 -20.63 0.27
CA VAL A 60 3.98 -19.52 -0.61
C VAL A 60 4.38 -20.08 -1.97
N GLN A 61 3.71 -19.60 -3.00
CA GLN A 61 4.05 -19.83 -4.39
C GLN A 61 4.68 -18.56 -4.97
N ALA A 62 5.84 -18.69 -5.59
CA ALA A 62 6.51 -17.66 -6.35
C ALA A 62 6.21 -17.83 -7.86
N LYS A 63 5.80 -16.74 -8.52
CA LYS A 63 5.53 -16.68 -9.97
C LYS A 63 6.30 -15.51 -10.56
N ARG A 64 7.54 -15.74 -10.96
CA ARG A 64 8.36 -14.71 -11.64
C ARG A 64 7.94 -14.55 -13.10
N TYR A 65 6.83 -13.86 -13.34
CA TYR A 65 6.24 -13.64 -14.66
C TYR A 65 6.35 -12.17 -15.09
N SER A 66 6.39 -11.92 -16.40
CA SER A 66 6.20 -10.60 -17.00
C SER A 66 4.72 -10.29 -17.25
N ASN A 67 3.93 -11.31 -17.60
CA ASN A 67 2.50 -11.18 -17.87
C ASN A 67 1.65 -11.40 -16.61
N PRO A 68 0.41 -10.86 -16.56
CA PRO A 68 -0.50 -11.10 -15.45
C PRO A 68 -0.78 -12.58 -15.22
N VAL A 69 -0.84 -12.97 -13.95
CA VAL A 69 -1.17 -14.34 -13.53
C VAL A 69 -2.66 -14.60 -13.74
N GLY A 70 -2.97 -15.70 -14.41
CA GLY A 70 -4.32 -16.07 -14.83
C GLY A 70 -5.07 -16.90 -13.78
N VAL A 71 -6.39 -17.01 -13.94
CA VAL A 71 -7.26 -17.82 -13.08
C VAL A 71 -6.84 -19.30 -12.98
N LYS A 72 -6.21 -19.84 -14.03
CA LYS A 72 -5.73 -21.23 -14.05
C LYS A 72 -4.68 -21.48 -12.97
N ASP A 73 -3.71 -20.56 -12.83
CA ASP A 73 -2.68 -20.65 -11.80
C ASP A 73 -3.34 -20.62 -10.41
N ILE A 74 -4.29 -19.71 -10.17
CA ILE A 74 -4.99 -19.60 -8.88
C ILE A 74 -5.72 -20.91 -8.51
N ARG A 75 -6.42 -21.50 -9.48
CA ARG A 75 -7.18 -22.75 -9.28
C ARG A 75 -6.31 -23.93 -8.91
N GLU A 76 -5.10 -24.01 -9.46
CA GLU A 76 -4.15 -25.08 -9.16
C GLU A 76 -3.85 -25.15 -7.66
N TYR A 77 -3.67 -23.98 -7.02
CA TYR A 77 -3.31 -23.87 -5.61
C TYR A 77 -4.50 -23.87 -4.65
N SER A 78 -5.73 -23.70 -5.17
CA SER A 78 -6.96 -23.75 -4.37
C SER A 78 -7.17 -25.07 -3.62
N SER A 79 -6.57 -26.16 -4.10
CA SER A 79 -6.64 -27.49 -3.49
C SER A 79 -5.61 -27.72 -2.38
N ILE A 80 -4.52 -26.94 -2.36
CA ILE A 80 -3.38 -27.16 -1.46
C ILE A 80 -3.70 -26.78 -0.01
N ARG A 81 -4.57 -25.78 0.20
CA ARG A 81 -5.08 -25.40 1.53
C ARG A 81 -5.82 -26.51 2.28
N TYR A 82 -6.22 -27.59 1.59
CA TYR A 82 -6.89 -28.73 2.23
C TYR A 82 -5.91 -29.83 2.67
N ARG A 83 -4.60 -29.61 2.52
CA ARG A 83 -3.58 -30.50 3.11
C ARG A 83 -3.51 -30.26 4.62
N ASP A 84 -3.23 -31.32 5.36
CA ASP A 84 -3.06 -31.25 6.81
C ASP A 84 -1.99 -30.22 7.17
N HIS A 85 -2.26 -29.41 8.19
CA HIS A 85 -1.33 -28.43 8.79
C HIS A 85 -0.97 -27.20 7.93
N VAL A 86 -1.84 -26.78 6.98
CA VAL A 86 -1.69 -25.53 6.23
C VAL A 86 -2.91 -24.63 6.46
N ASP A 87 -2.70 -23.42 7.00
CA ASP A 87 -3.75 -22.44 7.28
C ASP A 87 -4.18 -21.64 6.04
N GLY A 88 -3.27 -21.49 5.07
CA GLY A 88 -3.55 -20.77 3.85
C GLY A 88 -2.41 -20.80 2.84
N VAL A 89 -2.67 -20.18 1.68
CA VAL A 89 -1.71 -20.09 0.60
C VAL A 89 -1.58 -18.64 0.15
N ILE A 90 -0.35 -18.22 -0.08
CA ILE A 90 0.03 -16.92 -0.63
C ILE A 90 0.61 -17.16 -2.02
N ILE A 91 0.11 -16.43 -3.02
CA ILE A 91 0.69 -16.41 -4.37
C ILE A 91 1.35 -15.07 -4.54
N VAL A 92 2.65 -15.10 -4.82
CA VAL A 92 3.51 -13.93 -5.00
C VAL A 92 3.96 -13.89 -6.45
N THR A 93 3.86 -12.74 -7.10
CA THR A 93 4.28 -12.57 -8.50
C THR A 93 5.12 -11.32 -8.68
N SER A 94 6.03 -11.34 -9.66
CA SER A 94 6.72 -10.14 -10.15
C SER A 94 5.86 -9.30 -11.10
N SER A 95 4.68 -9.75 -11.50
CA SER A 95 3.74 -9.02 -12.36
C SER A 95 2.46 -8.66 -11.58
N SER A 96 1.30 -8.76 -12.21
CA SER A 96 -0.02 -8.53 -11.64
C SER A 96 -0.88 -9.79 -11.69
N PHE A 97 -2.12 -9.70 -11.24
CA PHE A 97 -3.13 -10.75 -11.37
C PHE A 97 -4.25 -10.26 -12.28
N THR A 98 -4.76 -11.17 -13.12
CA THR A 98 -6.01 -10.92 -13.88
C THR A 98 -7.20 -10.74 -12.93
N LYS A 99 -8.26 -10.06 -13.39
CA LYS A 99 -9.48 -9.88 -12.61
C LYS A 99 -10.09 -11.22 -12.17
N GLU A 100 -10.16 -12.18 -13.08
CA GLU A 100 -10.67 -13.51 -12.79
C GLU A 100 -9.80 -14.23 -11.76
N ALA A 101 -8.47 -14.03 -11.78
CA ALA A 101 -7.57 -14.55 -10.76
C ALA A 101 -7.83 -13.95 -9.37
N ILE A 102 -8.08 -12.65 -9.29
CA ILE A 102 -8.41 -11.96 -8.03
C ILE A 102 -9.75 -12.46 -7.48
N GLU A 103 -10.79 -12.52 -8.32
CA GLU A 103 -12.12 -13.02 -7.93
C GLU A 103 -12.07 -14.48 -7.45
N GLU A 104 -11.32 -15.33 -8.14
CA GLU A 104 -11.12 -16.72 -7.78
C GLU A 104 -10.33 -16.86 -6.46
N ALA A 105 -9.30 -16.04 -6.26
CA ALA A 105 -8.51 -16.04 -5.04
C ALA A 105 -9.35 -15.67 -3.81
N GLU A 106 -10.26 -14.70 -3.94
CA GLU A 106 -11.20 -14.34 -2.89
C GLU A 106 -12.13 -15.51 -2.52
N GLN A 107 -12.66 -16.22 -3.52
CA GLN A 107 -13.53 -17.39 -3.30
C GLN A 107 -12.82 -18.54 -2.58
N HIS A 108 -11.51 -18.68 -2.81
CA HIS A 108 -10.69 -19.75 -2.23
C HIS A 108 -9.83 -19.30 -1.04
N ASN A 109 -10.01 -18.06 -0.57
CA ASN A 109 -9.25 -17.43 0.53
C ASN A 109 -7.72 -17.50 0.34
N LEU A 110 -7.27 -17.35 -0.91
CA LEU A 110 -5.86 -17.22 -1.26
C LEU A 110 -5.42 -15.76 -1.05
N LYS A 111 -4.18 -15.54 -0.63
CA LYS A 111 -3.60 -14.20 -0.52
C LYS A 111 -2.74 -13.93 -1.74
N LEU A 112 -2.87 -12.73 -2.29
CA LEU A 112 -2.16 -12.31 -3.50
C LEU A 112 -1.18 -11.20 -3.14
N ILE A 113 0.05 -11.32 -3.62
CA ILE A 113 1.09 -10.28 -3.54
C ILE A 113 1.57 -10.05 -4.97
N ASP A 114 1.18 -8.91 -5.55
CA ASP A 114 1.64 -8.50 -6.88
C ASP A 114 3.01 -7.81 -6.81
N GLY A 115 3.60 -7.54 -7.98
CA GLY A 115 4.94 -6.97 -8.10
C GLY A 115 5.04 -5.60 -7.44
N TYR A 116 4.00 -4.77 -7.51
CA TYR A 116 4.00 -3.46 -6.85
C TYR A 116 4.03 -3.63 -5.33
N LEU A 117 3.09 -4.40 -4.77
CA LEU A 117 3.07 -4.67 -3.33
C LEU A 117 4.37 -5.34 -2.86
N LEU A 118 4.91 -6.27 -3.65
CA LEU A 118 6.18 -6.94 -3.36
C LEU A 118 7.34 -5.94 -3.30
N THR A 119 7.49 -5.05 -4.28
CA THR A 119 8.56 -4.05 -4.27
C THR A 119 8.46 -3.10 -3.07
N GLU A 120 7.24 -2.71 -2.67
CA GLU A 120 7.02 -1.91 -1.47
C GLU A 120 7.42 -2.67 -0.20
N MET A 121 7.05 -3.95 -0.10
CA MET A 121 7.44 -4.81 1.02
C MET A 121 8.98 -4.97 1.09
N LEU A 122 9.64 -5.20 -0.04
CA LEU A 122 11.11 -5.32 -0.11
C LEU A 122 11.80 -4.00 0.27
N ASN A 123 11.32 -2.87 -0.24
CA ASN A 123 11.83 -1.56 0.10
C ASN A 123 11.62 -1.19 1.57
N HIS A 124 10.66 -1.80 2.25
CA HIS A 124 10.42 -1.59 3.66
C HIS A 124 11.30 -2.51 4.54
N TYR A 125 11.33 -3.81 4.26
CA TYR A 125 11.98 -4.80 5.13
C TYR A 125 13.46 -5.06 4.78
N LEU A 126 13.89 -4.76 3.56
CA LEU A 126 15.24 -5.03 3.03
C LEU A 126 15.95 -3.76 2.53
N THR A 127 15.83 -2.65 3.28
CA THR A 127 16.34 -1.31 2.91
C THR A 127 17.84 -1.25 2.60
N ASP A 128 18.64 -2.16 3.14
CA ASP A 128 20.11 -2.17 3.01
C ASP A 128 20.63 -3.16 1.94
N GLU A 129 19.76 -4.02 1.38
CA GLU A 129 20.19 -5.17 0.56
C GLU A 129 20.12 -4.92 -0.95
N CYS A 130 19.55 -3.79 -1.39
CA CYS A 130 19.42 -3.44 -2.82
C CYS A 130 20.78 -3.20 -3.54
N ALA A 131 21.89 -3.14 -2.79
CA ALA A 131 23.23 -2.84 -3.32
C ALA A 131 24.18 -4.04 -3.41
N ASN A 132 23.84 -5.21 -2.85
CA ASN A 132 24.72 -6.38 -2.83
C ASN A 132 23.94 -7.66 -3.17
N SER A 133 23.87 -8.00 -4.45
CA SER A 133 23.63 -9.38 -4.88
C SER A 133 24.83 -10.25 -4.45
N GLY A 134 24.81 -10.68 -3.19
CA GLY A 134 25.87 -11.43 -2.53
C GLY A 134 25.44 -11.76 -1.10
N LEU A 135 24.70 -12.87 -0.97
CA LEU A 135 24.06 -13.34 0.26
C LEU A 135 25.09 -13.65 1.35
N HIS A 136 25.04 -12.92 2.47
CA HIS A 136 25.61 -13.35 3.75
C HIS A 136 24.67 -13.01 4.92
N HIS A 137 24.41 -14.03 5.74
CA HIS A 137 23.68 -13.98 7.00
C HIS A 137 24.40 -13.10 8.03
N GLU A 138 23.66 -12.29 8.79
CA GLU A 138 23.92 -12.09 10.23
C GLU A 138 22.77 -11.43 11.01
N ASN A 139 22.82 -11.61 12.34
CA ASN A 139 21.74 -11.57 13.32
C ASN A 139 21.53 -10.22 14.05
N ASN A 140 20.31 -10.05 14.57
CA ASN A 140 19.87 -9.34 15.78
C ASN A 140 20.06 -7.80 15.92
N SER A 141 18.95 -7.09 16.15
CA SER A 141 18.52 -6.65 17.50
C SER A 141 17.30 -5.71 17.46
N SER A 142 16.34 -5.91 18.37
CA SER A 142 15.13 -5.08 18.52
C SER A 142 15.35 -3.89 19.47
N PRO A 143 14.77 -2.69 19.22
CA PRO A 143 14.72 -1.63 20.22
C PRO A 143 13.49 -1.70 21.13
N LYS A 144 13.69 -1.18 22.33
CA LYS A 144 12.86 -1.28 23.54
C LYS A 144 11.65 -0.33 23.54
N ASN A 145 10.64 -0.73 24.32
CA ASN A 145 9.45 0.04 24.69
C ASN A 145 9.79 1.32 25.46
N GLU A 146 9.21 2.45 25.05
CA GLU A 146 8.93 3.59 25.91
C GLU A 146 7.42 3.86 25.91
N GLU A 147 6.74 3.45 26.98
CA GLU A 147 5.44 3.97 27.35
C GLU A 147 5.60 5.43 27.80
N ASN A 148 4.89 6.38 27.20
CA ASN A 148 4.44 7.59 27.92
C ASN A 148 3.36 8.42 27.18
N ASN A 149 2.29 8.72 27.93
CA ASN A 149 1.45 9.92 27.86
C ASN A 149 0.73 10.30 26.54
N ALA A 150 0.05 9.35 25.89
CA ALA A 150 -0.97 9.68 24.89
C ALA A 150 -2.34 9.31 25.45
N GLY A 151 -3.23 10.28 25.69
CA GLY A 151 -4.59 10.09 26.24
C GLY A 151 -5.59 9.36 25.32
N ALA A 152 -5.13 8.32 24.61
CA ALA A 152 -5.97 7.31 23.97
C ALA A 152 -5.76 5.98 24.71
N ILE A 153 -6.84 5.26 25.00
CA ILE A 153 -6.75 3.88 25.50
C ILE A 153 -6.22 3.03 24.34
N LEU A 154 -4.91 2.77 24.34
CA LEU A 154 -4.26 1.89 23.37
C LEU A 154 -4.77 0.46 23.58
N LYS A 155 -5.15 -0.23 22.50
CA LYS A 155 -5.46 -1.65 22.58
C LYS A 155 -4.17 -2.45 22.81
N LYS A 156 -4.26 -3.66 23.39
CA LYS A 156 -3.10 -4.54 23.57
C LYS A 156 -2.37 -4.75 22.22
N GLY A 157 -1.05 -4.53 22.21
CA GLY A 157 -0.21 -4.60 21.00
C GLY A 157 -0.30 -3.38 20.08
N GLU A 158 -0.89 -2.27 20.54
CA GLU A 158 -0.87 -0.99 19.84
C GLU A 158 0.27 -0.10 20.38
N GLN A 159 1.19 0.32 19.52
CA GLN A 159 2.38 1.11 19.88
C GLN A 159 2.33 2.46 19.17
N VAL A 160 2.69 3.53 19.88
CA VAL A 160 2.79 4.88 19.30
C VAL A 160 4.13 5.00 18.56
N LEU A 161 4.05 5.42 17.29
CA LEU A 161 5.19 5.57 16.39
C LEU A 161 5.57 7.04 16.19
N ALA A 162 4.56 7.93 16.18
CA ALA A 162 4.77 9.36 16.14
C ALA A 162 3.69 10.10 16.93
N ASN A 163 4.06 11.26 17.50
CA ASN A 163 3.12 12.12 18.21
C ASN A 163 3.48 13.57 17.96
N GLU A 164 2.83 14.17 16.96
CA GLU A 164 3.22 15.47 16.44
C GLU A 164 2.09 16.49 16.49
N THR A 165 2.46 17.75 16.69
CA THR A 165 1.51 18.86 16.60
C THR A 165 1.23 19.16 15.13
N VAL A 166 -0.05 19.18 14.76
CA VAL A 166 -0.53 19.50 13.42
C VAL A 166 -1.57 20.61 13.47
N ILE A 167 -1.75 21.31 12.36
CA ILE A 167 -2.84 22.26 12.15
C ILE A 167 -3.78 21.67 11.10
N LEU A 168 -5.05 21.55 11.44
CA LEU A 168 -6.15 21.14 10.55
C LEU A 168 -7.16 22.29 10.49
N GLY A 169 -7.32 22.91 9.32
CA GLY A 169 -8.09 24.16 9.22
C GLY A 169 -7.47 25.26 10.08
N ASN A 170 -8.23 25.75 11.07
CA ASN A 170 -7.77 26.77 12.02
C ASN A 170 -7.42 26.21 13.40
N GLU A 171 -7.41 24.88 13.54
CA GLU A 171 -7.29 24.23 14.84
C GLU A 171 -5.95 23.52 15.00
N LYS A 172 -5.36 23.66 16.20
CA LYS A 172 -4.12 22.99 16.57
C LYS A 172 -4.46 21.68 17.27
N LEU A 173 -4.08 20.57 16.64
CA LEU A 173 -4.34 19.22 17.12
C LEU A 173 -3.02 18.48 17.38
N ILE A 174 -3.10 17.39 18.12
CA ILE A 174 -2.05 16.39 18.25
C ILE A 174 -2.42 15.21 17.35
N LEU A 175 -1.56 14.92 16.38
CA LEU A 175 -1.60 13.72 15.56
C LEU A 175 -0.76 12.63 16.22
N SER A 176 -1.42 11.58 16.74
CA SER A 176 -0.73 10.38 17.22
C SER A 176 -0.86 9.26 16.19
N ILE A 177 0.25 8.79 15.62
CA ILE A 177 0.29 7.61 14.75
C ILE A 177 0.67 6.41 15.60
N THR A 178 -0.08 5.33 15.48
CA THR A 178 0.23 4.02 16.04
C THR A 178 0.41 3.00 14.93
N ASN A 179 0.87 1.80 15.29
CA ASN A 179 0.91 0.67 14.36
C ASN A 179 -0.49 0.18 13.89
N LYS A 180 -1.61 0.79 14.33
CA LYS A 180 -2.98 0.40 13.95
C LYS A 180 -3.90 1.56 13.59
N ASN A 181 -3.67 2.74 14.15
CA ASN A 181 -4.57 3.88 14.04
C ASN A 181 -3.79 5.19 13.94
N ILE A 182 -4.43 6.19 13.35
CA ILE A 182 -4.04 7.60 13.45
C ILE A 182 -5.12 8.29 14.26
N PHE A 183 -4.73 9.04 15.28
CA PHE A 183 -5.62 9.82 16.12
C PHE A 183 -5.35 11.30 15.94
N LEU A 184 -6.39 12.08 15.72
CA LEU A 184 -6.34 13.54 15.84
C LEU A 184 -7.00 13.93 17.15
N LYS A 185 -6.25 14.60 18.03
CA LYS A 185 -6.67 14.93 19.39
C LYS A 185 -6.63 16.42 19.61
N ARG A 186 -7.65 16.96 20.25
CA ARG A 186 -7.66 18.37 20.66
C ARG A 186 -6.78 18.58 21.89
N VAL A 187 -6.03 19.67 21.90
CA VAL A 187 -5.31 20.12 23.09
C VAL A 187 -6.28 20.88 24.00
N SER A 188 -6.70 20.27 25.11
CA SER A 188 -7.54 20.96 26.10
C SER A 188 -6.69 21.97 26.89
N THR A 189 -6.96 23.27 26.75
CA THR A 189 -6.27 24.36 27.47
C THR A 189 -6.92 24.73 28.80
N GLY A 190 -7.75 23.86 29.39
CA GLY A 190 -8.49 24.15 30.63
C GLY A 190 -7.70 23.82 31.91
N LEU A 191 -7.76 24.70 32.91
CA LEU A 191 -7.08 24.61 34.22
C LEU A 191 -7.43 23.36 35.07
N PHE A 192 -8.44 22.56 34.68
CA PHE A 192 -8.89 21.39 35.45
C PHE A 192 -9.31 20.17 34.60
N SER A 193 -8.86 20.04 33.35
CA SER A 193 -9.09 18.82 32.55
C SER A 193 -7.85 18.41 31.77
N LYS A 194 -7.23 17.29 32.18
CA LYS A 194 -6.21 16.55 31.41
C LYS A 194 -6.88 15.45 30.56
N ARG A 195 -7.93 15.77 29.81
CA ARG A 195 -8.52 14.83 28.85
C ARG A 195 -8.27 15.34 27.44
N SER A 196 -7.42 14.64 26.70
CA SER A 196 -7.36 14.82 25.25
C SER A 196 -8.61 14.18 24.65
N ASP A 197 -9.52 15.00 24.15
CA ASP A 197 -10.67 14.48 23.41
C ASP A 197 -10.18 14.02 22.04
N ILE A 198 -10.41 12.74 21.74
CA ILE A 198 -10.18 12.18 20.41
C ILE A 198 -11.25 12.78 19.51
N GLU A 199 -10.81 13.61 18.57
CA GLU A 199 -11.68 14.24 17.60
C GLU A 199 -11.96 13.29 16.45
N GLU A 200 -10.89 12.66 15.93
CA GLU A 200 -10.98 11.71 14.84
C GLU A 200 -10.06 10.52 15.10
N ARG A 201 -10.56 9.34 14.71
CA ARG A 201 -9.82 8.08 14.71
C ARG A 201 -9.88 7.48 13.31
N ILE A 202 -8.71 7.31 12.71
CA ILE A 202 -8.54 6.70 11.40
C ILE A 202 -7.86 5.34 11.63
N GLU A 203 -8.55 4.24 11.35
CA GLU A 203 -7.88 2.93 11.30
C GLU A 203 -6.94 2.90 10.09
N LEU A 204 -5.69 2.44 10.27
CA LEU A 204 -4.71 2.43 9.19
C LEU A 204 -5.21 1.69 7.94
N LYS A 205 -5.93 0.57 8.11
CA LYS A 205 -6.54 -0.19 7.00
C LYS A 205 -7.50 0.62 6.11
N ASN A 206 -7.95 1.79 6.57
CA ASN A 206 -8.84 2.69 5.83
C ASN A 206 -8.08 3.90 5.23
N LEU A 207 -6.76 3.99 5.44
CA LEU A 207 -5.90 5.00 4.81
C LEU A 207 -5.57 4.52 3.39
N LEU A 208 -5.93 5.31 2.38
CA LEU A 208 -5.56 5.01 0.99
C LEU A 208 -4.12 5.46 0.73
N GLY A 209 -3.71 6.56 1.36
CA GLY A 209 -2.37 7.11 1.25
C GLY A 209 -2.35 8.57 1.65
N MET A 210 -1.33 9.28 1.21
CA MET A 210 -1.17 10.71 1.47
C MET A 210 -0.67 11.45 0.24
N HIS A 211 -1.14 12.68 0.07
CA HIS A 211 -0.56 13.64 -0.86
C HIS A 211 0.39 14.56 -0.09
N CYS A 212 1.64 14.67 -0.54
CA CYS A 212 2.69 15.45 0.12
C CYS A 212 3.00 16.74 -0.65
N GLU A 213 3.06 17.85 0.07
CA GLU A 213 3.55 19.16 -0.41
C GLU A 213 4.54 19.71 0.64
N PRO A 214 5.44 20.64 0.30
CA PRO A 214 6.32 21.26 1.29
C PRO A 214 5.55 21.84 2.49
N GLY A 215 5.75 21.26 3.68
CA GLY A 215 5.10 21.69 4.93
C GLY A 215 3.66 21.24 5.13
N ARG A 216 3.10 20.43 4.22
CA ARG A 216 1.70 19.97 4.27
C ARG A 216 1.57 18.53 3.77
N ILE A 217 0.68 17.78 4.43
CA ILE A 217 0.18 16.51 3.89
C ILE A 217 -1.33 16.57 3.82
N ILE A 218 -1.90 15.80 2.90
CA ILE A 218 -3.34 15.53 2.88
C ILE A 218 -3.49 14.03 3.04
N LEU A 219 -3.97 13.59 4.21
CA LEU A 219 -4.31 12.18 4.40
C LEU A 219 -5.61 11.89 3.65
N VAL A 220 -5.61 10.82 2.85
CA VAL A 220 -6.77 10.37 2.08
C VAL A 220 -7.29 9.08 2.67
N THR A 221 -8.53 9.07 3.16
CA THR A 221 -9.11 7.91 3.83
C THR A 221 -10.49 7.54 3.30
N GLY A 222 -10.89 6.28 3.52
CA GLY A 222 -12.21 5.75 3.19
C GLY A 222 -12.31 5.16 1.79
N ASN A 223 -13.27 4.25 1.58
CA ASN A 223 -13.39 3.51 0.32
C ASN A 223 -14.53 4.01 -0.57
N LYS A 224 -15.72 4.29 -0.04
CA LYS A 224 -16.85 4.76 -0.88
C LYS A 224 -16.89 6.28 -1.01
N LYS A 225 -16.80 6.96 0.13
CA LYS A 225 -16.69 8.41 0.20
C LYS A 225 -15.36 8.73 0.83
N LEU A 226 -14.51 9.44 0.08
CA LEU A 226 -13.22 9.85 0.59
C LEU A 226 -13.37 10.94 1.65
N LYS A 227 -12.54 10.88 2.68
CA LYS A 227 -12.32 11.98 3.62
C LYS A 227 -10.89 12.46 3.48
N LEU A 228 -10.74 13.78 3.44
CA LEU A 228 -9.45 14.45 3.33
C LEU A 228 -9.11 15.11 4.66
N TYR A 229 -7.89 14.91 5.14
CA TYR A 229 -7.35 15.62 6.29
C TYR A 229 -6.13 16.42 5.83
N PRO A 230 -6.33 17.69 5.39
CA PRO A 230 -5.23 18.57 5.05
C PRO A 230 -4.55 19.07 6.33
N LEU A 231 -3.37 18.52 6.61
CA LEU A 231 -2.58 18.77 7.81
C LEU A 231 -1.33 19.58 7.47
N SER A 232 -1.03 20.58 8.28
CA SER A 232 0.27 21.27 8.23
C SER A 232 1.03 21.12 9.53
N SER A 233 2.34 20.99 9.45
CA SER A 233 3.22 20.86 10.62
C SER A 233 4.63 21.34 10.29
N LYS A 234 5.35 21.80 11.31
CA LYS A 234 6.80 22.07 11.21
C LYS A 234 7.63 20.80 11.08
N LYS A 235 7.07 19.65 11.46
CA LYS A 235 7.71 18.33 11.41
C LYS A 235 6.96 17.40 10.47
N ILE A 236 6.59 17.92 9.31
CA ILE A 236 5.82 17.14 8.33
C ILE A 236 6.61 15.92 7.86
N GLN A 237 7.93 16.04 7.74
CA GLN A 237 8.83 14.96 7.33
C GLN A 237 8.75 13.77 8.29
N VAL A 238 8.69 14.00 9.61
CA VAL A 238 8.55 12.91 10.60
C VAL A 238 7.24 12.15 10.39
N ILE A 239 6.16 12.88 10.10
CA ILE A 239 4.83 12.29 9.86
C ILE A 239 4.84 11.47 8.57
N GLU A 240 5.40 12.03 7.50
CA GLU A 240 5.56 11.38 6.19
C GLU A 240 6.39 10.11 6.31
N GLU A 241 7.60 10.18 6.87
CA GLU A 241 8.49 9.03 7.07
C GLU A 241 7.83 7.93 7.91
N THR A 242 7.13 8.31 8.98
CA THR A 242 6.41 7.36 9.83
C THR A 242 5.31 6.64 9.04
N LEU A 243 4.48 7.38 8.30
CA LEU A 243 3.39 6.79 7.53
C LEU A 243 3.87 6.00 6.31
N GLU A 244 4.97 6.39 5.67
CA GLU A 244 5.58 5.62 4.59
C GLU A 244 6.20 4.31 5.12
N SER A 245 6.81 4.34 6.32
CA SER A 245 7.26 3.09 6.97
C SER A 245 6.08 2.14 7.28
N MET A 246 4.87 2.67 7.47
CA MET A 246 3.68 1.87 7.76
C MET A 246 2.89 1.46 6.52
N ARG A 247 3.38 1.78 5.32
CA ARG A 247 2.71 1.52 4.05
C ARG A 247 2.24 0.08 3.86
N PRO A 248 3.02 -0.97 4.21
CA PRO A 248 2.55 -2.35 4.10
C PRO A 248 1.27 -2.67 4.90
N GLU A 249 0.97 -1.91 5.95
CA GLU A 249 -0.21 -2.15 6.79
C GLU A 249 -1.52 -1.60 6.20
N TYR A 250 -1.45 -0.64 5.27
CA TYR A 250 -2.63 -0.03 4.66
C TYR A 250 -2.75 -0.24 3.14
N VAL A 251 -1.69 -0.70 2.46
CA VAL A 251 -1.71 -0.96 1.00
C VAL A 251 -2.42 -2.26 0.61
N ARG A 252 -2.80 -3.13 1.57
CA ARG A 252 -3.49 -4.42 1.29
C ARG A 252 -4.81 -4.30 0.52
N GLY A 253 -5.41 -3.11 0.45
CA GLY A 253 -6.70 -2.85 -0.19
C GLY A 253 -6.61 -1.86 -1.36
N GLU A 254 -7.58 -0.95 -1.43
CA GLU A 254 -7.47 0.22 -2.29
C GLU A 254 -6.40 1.16 -1.74
N HIS A 255 -5.44 1.56 -2.57
CA HIS A 255 -4.34 2.41 -2.14
C HIS A 255 -3.96 3.42 -3.24
N LEU A 256 -3.39 4.53 -2.80
CA LEU A 256 -2.95 5.63 -3.63
C LEU A 256 -1.66 5.26 -4.37
N ILE A 257 -1.67 5.43 -5.69
CA ILE A 257 -0.51 5.21 -6.56
C ILE A 257 0.19 6.54 -6.82
N ILE A 258 -0.56 7.55 -7.26
CA ILE A 258 -0.06 8.90 -7.50
C ILE A 258 -1.15 9.93 -7.19
N SER A 259 -0.72 11.12 -6.77
CA SER A 259 -1.59 12.25 -6.51
C SER A 259 -0.99 13.53 -7.10
N SER A 260 -1.84 14.49 -7.44
CA SER A 260 -1.45 15.79 -7.94
C SER A 260 -2.51 16.80 -7.56
N ARG A 261 -2.07 18.01 -7.20
CA ARG A 261 -2.95 19.08 -6.77
C ARG A 261 -2.79 20.30 -7.68
N ASN A 262 -3.92 20.86 -8.07
CA ASN A 262 -3.99 22.09 -8.84
C ASN A 262 -4.98 23.06 -8.19
N GLY A 263 -4.47 23.93 -7.32
CA GLY A 263 -5.33 24.82 -6.52
C GLY A 263 -6.10 24.08 -5.44
N THR A 264 -7.43 24.06 -5.53
CA THR A 264 -8.32 23.29 -4.64
C THR A 264 -8.59 21.88 -5.15
N GLU A 265 -8.32 21.61 -6.42
CA GLU A 265 -8.52 20.31 -7.04
C GLU A 265 -7.38 19.35 -6.68
N LEU A 266 -7.75 18.18 -6.17
CA LEU A 266 -6.85 17.07 -5.88
C LEU A 266 -7.24 15.89 -6.77
N THR A 267 -6.35 15.56 -7.71
CA THR A 267 -6.46 14.36 -8.55
C THR A 267 -5.70 13.22 -7.88
N LEU A 268 -6.36 12.06 -7.77
CA LEU A 268 -5.83 10.85 -7.15
C LEU A 268 -6.00 9.68 -8.10
N LEU A 269 -4.92 8.93 -8.36
CA LEU A 269 -5.01 7.61 -8.97
C LEU A 269 -4.76 6.55 -7.90
N THR A 270 -5.70 5.63 -7.76
CA THR A 270 -5.56 4.44 -6.93
C THR A 270 -5.43 3.19 -7.81
N ASN A 271 -5.06 2.06 -7.20
CA ASN A 271 -5.11 0.76 -7.87
C ASN A 271 -6.52 0.34 -8.34
N LYS A 272 -7.59 1.07 -7.96
CA LYS A 272 -8.97 0.73 -8.35
C LYS A 272 -9.68 1.77 -9.22
N ARG A 273 -9.33 3.05 -9.07
CA ARG A 273 -10.04 4.17 -9.70
C ARG A 273 -9.21 5.44 -9.75
N LEU A 274 -9.59 6.30 -10.68
CA LEU A 274 -9.17 7.68 -10.82
C LEU A 274 -10.23 8.62 -10.22
N ILE A 275 -9.80 9.56 -9.39
CA ILE A 275 -10.68 10.39 -8.59
C ILE A 275 -10.22 11.85 -8.68
N VAL A 276 -11.16 12.77 -8.85
CA VAL A 276 -10.92 14.22 -8.77
C VAL A 276 -11.84 14.81 -7.71
N LEU A 277 -11.24 15.49 -6.75
CA LEU A 277 -11.89 16.03 -5.57
C LEU A 277 -11.60 17.53 -5.48
N ASP A 278 -12.59 18.35 -5.16
CA ASP A 278 -12.29 19.65 -4.58
C ASP A 278 -12.04 19.47 -3.07
N ILE A 279 -10.91 19.95 -2.55
CA ILE A 279 -10.56 19.85 -1.12
C ILE A 279 -11.57 20.58 -0.22
N SER A 280 -12.31 21.53 -0.77
CA SER A 280 -13.34 22.31 -0.08
C SER A 280 -14.78 21.80 -0.28
N GLU A 281 -15.03 20.91 -1.25
CA GLU A 281 -16.37 20.37 -1.57
C GLU A 281 -16.38 18.82 -1.72
N ASN A 282 -17.45 18.24 -2.29
CA ASN A 282 -17.50 16.78 -2.56
C ASN A 282 -16.81 16.45 -3.91
N THR A 283 -16.55 15.15 -4.12
CA THR A 283 -15.98 14.57 -5.36
C THR A 283 -16.71 15.03 -6.63
N GLU A 284 -15.95 15.50 -7.62
CA GLU A 284 -16.48 15.91 -8.93
C GLU A 284 -16.39 14.76 -9.95
N LEU A 285 -15.38 13.90 -9.82
CA LEU A 285 -15.15 12.77 -10.72
C LEU A 285 -14.66 11.53 -9.98
N ASP A 286 -15.27 10.39 -10.26
CA ASP A 286 -14.86 9.07 -9.75
C ASP A 286 -15.05 8.04 -10.87
N ILE A 287 -13.92 7.62 -11.47
CA ILE A 287 -13.89 6.69 -12.60
C ILE A 287 -13.17 5.42 -12.16
N PRO A 288 -13.87 4.28 -12.01
CA PRO A 288 -13.24 2.96 -11.89
C PRO A 288 -12.23 2.72 -13.01
N ASN A 289 -11.04 2.19 -12.69
CA ASN A 289 -9.97 1.98 -13.68
C ASN A 289 -10.47 1.15 -14.88
N LYS A 290 -11.32 0.14 -14.63
CA LYS A 290 -11.97 -0.69 -15.66
C LYS A 290 -12.84 0.06 -16.68
N LYS A 291 -13.29 1.27 -16.36
CA LYS A 291 -14.08 2.11 -17.25
C LYS A 291 -13.21 3.06 -18.07
N ILE A 292 -11.92 3.16 -17.77
CA ILE A 292 -10.99 3.98 -18.55
C ILE A 292 -10.60 3.18 -19.79
N VAL A 293 -11.02 3.66 -20.96
CA VAL A 293 -10.81 3.00 -22.25
C VAL A 293 -9.78 3.71 -23.14
N GLY A 294 -9.27 4.86 -22.69
CA GLY A 294 -8.22 5.58 -23.39
C GLY A 294 -7.62 6.71 -22.57
N VAL A 295 -6.32 6.95 -22.77
CA VAL A 295 -5.56 8.03 -22.13
C VAL A 295 -4.71 8.74 -23.17
N GLU A 296 -4.97 10.03 -23.37
CA GLU A 296 -4.30 10.86 -24.36
C GLU A 296 -3.64 12.06 -23.68
N LEU A 297 -2.50 12.51 -24.21
CA LEU A 297 -1.94 13.81 -23.84
C LEU A 297 -2.42 14.84 -24.85
N LYS A 298 -2.98 15.94 -24.36
CA LYS A 298 -3.41 17.06 -25.19
C LYS A 298 -2.68 18.33 -24.77
N GLY A 299 -1.86 18.84 -25.67
CA GLY A 299 -1.09 20.06 -25.46
C GLY A 299 -0.74 20.72 -26.79
N GLY A 300 -0.09 21.88 -26.72
CA GLY A 300 0.43 22.58 -27.89
C GLY A 300 1.59 23.48 -27.48
N PHE A 301 2.28 24.07 -28.46
CA PHE A 301 3.52 24.84 -28.24
C PHE A 301 3.45 25.94 -27.16
N LEU A 302 2.24 26.42 -26.83
CA LEU A 302 1.98 27.47 -25.84
C LEU A 302 0.98 27.08 -24.74
N LYS A 303 0.47 25.84 -24.71
CA LYS A 303 -0.52 25.38 -23.73
C LYS A 303 0.08 24.30 -22.84
N LYS A 304 -0.14 24.41 -21.52
CA LYS A 304 0.18 23.33 -20.58
C LYS A 304 -0.47 22.03 -21.06
N GLU A 305 0.31 20.96 -21.10
CA GLU A 305 -0.21 19.63 -21.41
C GLU A 305 -1.29 19.23 -20.41
N GLN A 306 -2.34 18.63 -20.93
CA GLN A 306 -3.47 18.10 -20.17
C GLN A 306 -3.59 16.61 -20.41
N LEU A 307 -4.05 15.90 -19.41
CA LEU A 307 -4.35 14.48 -19.51
C LEU A 307 -5.82 14.31 -19.88
N ILE A 308 -6.10 13.65 -21.00
CA ILE A 308 -7.47 13.36 -21.46
C ILE A 308 -7.79 11.91 -21.15
N ILE A 309 -8.79 11.69 -20.32
CA ILE A 309 -9.28 10.37 -19.93
C ILE A 309 -10.57 10.08 -20.68
N SER A 310 -10.60 8.96 -21.39
CA SER A 310 -11.79 8.46 -22.07
C SER A 310 -12.46 7.39 -21.20
N GLU A 311 -13.68 7.65 -20.76
CA GLU A 311 -14.48 6.77 -19.90
C GLU A 311 -15.62 6.12 -20.71
N ASP A 312 -15.76 4.80 -20.58
CA ASP A 312 -16.95 4.06 -20.98
C ASP A 312 -18.01 4.09 -19.86
N SER A 313 -19.04 4.88 -20.09
CA SER A 313 -20.22 4.99 -19.22
C SER A 313 -21.53 4.64 -19.97
N GLY A 314 -21.44 3.81 -21.01
CA GLY A 314 -22.51 3.53 -21.97
C GLY A 314 -22.49 4.45 -23.19
N ASN A 315 -21.89 5.64 -23.04
CA ASN A 315 -21.38 6.49 -24.11
C ASN A 315 -19.96 6.93 -23.73
N MET A 316 -19.13 7.19 -24.75
CA MET A 316 -17.77 7.68 -24.55
C MET A 316 -17.79 9.10 -23.97
N LYS A 317 -17.27 9.27 -22.75
CA LYS A 317 -17.05 10.60 -22.14
C LYS A 317 -15.56 10.90 -22.09
N LYS A 318 -15.18 12.15 -22.39
CA LYS A 318 -13.80 12.61 -22.27
C LYS A 318 -13.68 13.62 -21.12
N HIS A 319 -12.75 13.38 -20.21
CA HIS A 319 -12.44 14.23 -19.06
C HIS A 319 -11.06 14.83 -19.25
N SER A 320 -10.91 16.14 -19.03
CA SER A 320 -9.60 16.82 -19.11
C SER A 320 -9.09 17.11 -17.72
N LEU A 321 -7.91 16.60 -17.39
CA LEU A 321 -7.31 16.70 -16.07
C LEU A 321 -6.02 17.51 -16.12
N MET A 322 -5.88 18.39 -15.14
CA MET A 322 -4.69 19.23 -14.93
C MET A 322 -3.84 18.62 -13.83
N VAL A 323 -2.82 17.86 -14.23
CA VAL A 323 -1.92 17.18 -13.30
C VAL A 323 -0.47 17.59 -13.55
N GLU A 324 0.34 17.52 -12.51
CA GLU A 324 1.78 17.63 -12.62
C GLU A 324 2.34 16.43 -13.36
N ASN A 325 3.19 16.69 -14.36
CA ASN A 325 3.79 15.67 -15.24
C ASN A 325 2.74 14.70 -15.87
N PRO A 326 1.92 15.18 -16.82
CA PRO A 326 0.89 14.37 -17.48
C PRO A 326 1.39 13.07 -18.10
N ALA A 327 2.63 13.05 -18.61
CA ALA A 327 3.24 11.85 -19.18
C ALA A 327 3.40 10.73 -18.14
N LYS A 328 3.89 11.06 -16.93
CA LYS A 328 3.99 10.10 -15.81
C LYS A 328 2.61 9.58 -15.40
N TRP A 329 1.60 10.45 -15.36
CA TRP A 329 0.23 10.02 -15.09
C TRP A 329 -0.30 9.07 -16.14
N LYS A 330 -0.09 9.36 -17.43
CA LYS A 330 -0.50 8.48 -18.52
C LYS A 330 0.08 7.08 -18.35
N GLU A 331 1.37 6.96 -18.04
CA GLU A 331 2.04 5.69 -17.79
C GLU A 331 1.37 4.90 -16.65
N PHE A 332 1.18 5.52 -15.48
CA PHE A 332 0.55 4.84 -14.34
C PHE A 332 -0.90 4.43 -14.61
N ILE A 333 -1.69 5.28 -15.28
CA ILE A 333 -3.08 4.92 -15.61
C ILE A 333 -3.09 3.75 -16.59
N GLU A 334 -2.27 3.77 -17.64
CA GLU A 334 -2.19 2.65 -18.58
C GLU A 334 -1.78 1.34 -17.89
N GLN A 335 -0.83 1.40 -16.94
CA GLN A 335 -0.47 0.25 -16.11
C GLN A 335 -1.69 -0.24 -15.31
N CYS A 336 -2.44 0.65 -14.66
CA CYS A 336 -3.62 0.32 -13.86
C CYS A 336 -4.82 -0.18 -14.69
N VAL A 337 -4.91 0.16 -15.98
CA VAL A 337 -5.98 -0.30 -16.87
C VAL A 337 -5.63 -1.66 -17.47
N ARG A 338 -4.36 -1.92 -17.78
CA ARG A 338 -3.90 -3.22 -18.33
C ARG A 338 -4.02 -4.37 -17.32
N THR A 339 -4.12 -4.07 -16.04
CA THR A 339 -4.27 -5.06 -14.95
C THR A 339 -5.72 -5.44 -14.67
N VAL A 340 -6.70 -4.81 -15.32
CA VAL A 340 -8.14 -5.04 -15.11
C VAL A 340 -8.76 -5.74 -16.32
#